data_AF-A0A921NMU2-F1
#
_entry.id   AF-A0A921NMU2-F1
#
_cell.length_a   1.000
_cell.length_b   1.000
_cell.length_c   1.000
_cell.angle_alpha   90.00
_cell.angle_beta   90.00
_cell.angle_gamma   90.00
#
_symmetry.space_group_name_H-M   'P 1'
#
loop_
_entity.id
_entity.type
_entity.pdbx_description
1 polymer ?
#
loop_
_entity_poly.entity_id
_entity_poly.type
_entity_poly.pdbx_seq_one_letter_code
_entity_poly.pdbx_strand_id
1 'polypeptide(L)'
;MSSHHNDKATFLERLIFNNRPAVIVICLLVSLFLFWQATLIRPSTSFEKMIPLKHPFIEKMMEHRNDLANLGNTVRISVEAKDGDIFTKEYMETLRQIHDEVFYISGVDRSGLKSLWSPSVRWTEVTEEGFAGG
;
A
#
# COMPACT_ATOMS: atom_id res chain seq x y z
N MET A 1 -64.63 -13.48 17.21
CA MET A 1 -64.01 -13.60 18.55
C MET A 1 -62.51 -13.78 18.35
N SER A 2 -61.74 -12.69 18.40
CA SER A 2 -60.28 -12.75 18.31
C SER A 2 -59.73 -12.77 19.75
N SER A 3 -59.14 -13.89 20.14
CA SER A 3 -58.48 -14.07 21.43
C SER A 3 -57.19 -13.26 21.44
N HIS A 4 -57.20 -12.13 22.13
CA HIS A 4 -55.97 -11.40 22.45
C HIS A 4 -55.11 -12.25 23.39
N HIS A 5 -54.04 -12.83 22.86
CA HIS A 5 -52.96 -13.41 23.65
C HIS A 5 -52.29 -12.26 24.42
N ASN A 6 -52.51 -12.22 25.73
CA ASN A 6 -51.87 -11.25 26.61
C ASN A 6 -50.51 -11.84 27.03
N ASP A 7 -49.55 -11.78 26.11
CA ASP A 7 -48.17 -12.20 26.41
C ASP A 7 -47.58 -11.23 27.44
N LYS A 8 -47.30 -11.76 28.64
CA LYS A 8 -46.69 -10.98 29.72
C LYS A 8 -45.28 -10.59 29.27
N ALA A 9 -45.04 -9.29 29.11
CA ALA A 9 -43.74 -8.75 28.74
C ALA A 9 -42.62 -9.37 29.57
N THR A 10 -41.56 -9.82 28.88
CA THR A 10 -40.44 -10.53 29.51
C THR A 10 -39.71 -9.60 30.49
N PHE A 11 -39.07 -10.13 31.54
CA PHE A 11 -38.41 -9.30 32.57
C PHE A 11 -37.42 -8.26 31.98
N LEU A 12 -36.65 -8.65 30.95
CA LEU A 12 -35.76 -7.76 30.20
C LEU A 12 -36.51 -6.63 29.48
N GLU A 13 -37.65 -6.96 28.89
CA GLU A 13 -38.52 -6.01 28.19
C GLU A 13 -39.05 -4.96 29.17
N ARG A 14 -39.49 -5.40 30.35
CA ARG A 14 -39.97 -4.52 31.41
C ARG A 14 -38.85 -3.63 31.98
N LEU A 15 -37.63 -4.15 32.12
CA LEU A 15 -36.46 -3.40 32.57
C LEU A 15 -36.05 -2.30 31.58
N ILE A 16 -36.05 -2.62 30.29
CA ILE A 16 -35.67 -1.71 29.19
C ILE A 16 -36.75 -0.64 28.96
N PHE A 17 -38.02 -1.01 28.89
CA PHE A 17 -39.11 -0.08 28.60
C PHE A 17 -39.51 0.82 29.78
N ASN A 18 -39.25 0.38 31.03
CA ASN A 18 -39.49 1.23 32.20
C ASN A 18 -38.38 2.28 32.42
N ASN A 19 -37.15 2.02 31.93
CA ASN A 19 -36.00 2.92 32.03
C ASN A 19 -35.56 3.47 30.67
N ARG A 20 -36.53 3.72 29.78
CA ARG A 20 -36.34 4.29 28.42
C ARG A 20 -35.25 5.38 28.33
N PRO A 21 -35.26 6.44 29.16
CA PRO A 21 -34.24 7.49 29.06
C PRO A 21 -32.82 6.97 29.37
N ALA A 22 -32.66 6.05 30.32
CA ALA A 22 -31.35 5.48 30.65
C ALA A 22 -30.79 4.63 29.49
N VAL A 23 -31.65 3.83 28.85
CA VAL A 23 -31.25 3.02 27.68
C VAL A 23 -30.83 3.90 26.51
N ILE A 24 -31.57 4.98 26.25
CA ILE A 24 -31.24 5.95 25.19
C ILE A 24 -29.89 6.61 25.47
N VAL A 25 -29.64 7.05 26.70
CA VAL A 25 -28.35 7.66 27.09
C VAL A 25 -27.20 6.67 26.92
N ILE A 26 -27.36 5.42 27.34
CA ILE A 26 -26.33 4.39 27.18
C ILE A 26 -26.03 4.15 25.70
N CYS A 27 -27.06 3.96 24.86
CA CYS A 27 -26.87 3.80 23.42
C CYS A 27 -26.15 5.01 22.81
N LEU A 28 -26.54 6.23 23.20
CA LEU A 28 -25.91 7.46 22.71
C LEU A 28 -24.43 7.53 23.10
N LEU A 29 -24.09 7.20 24.35
CA LEU A 29 -22.70 7.17 24.82
C LEU A 29 -21.87 6.14 24.06
N VAL A 30 -22.41 4.93 23.83
CA VAL A 30 -21.74 3.89 23.03
C VAL A 30 -21.55 4.35 21.59
N SER A 31 -22.57 4.98 20.97
CA SER A 31 -22.45 5.51 19.62
C SER A 31 -21.39 6.61 19.50
N LEU A 32 -21.32 7.54 20.46
CA LEU A 32 -20.28 8.57 20.49
C LEU A 32 -18.88 7.97 20.66
N PHE A 33 -18.74 6.97 21.55
CA PHE A 33 -17.48 6.29 21.76
C PHE A 33 -17.01 5.55 20.49
N LEU A 34 -17.91 4.80 19.84
CA LEU A 34 -17.59 4.11 18.58
C LEU A 34 -17.30 5.09 17.44
N PHE A 35 -18.01 6.22 17.38
CA PHE A 35 -17.74 7.28 16.41
C PHE A 35 -16.34 7.87 16.60
N TRP A 36 -15.95 8.16 17.85
CA TRP A 36 -14.59 8.60 18.17
C TRP A 36 -13.54 7.56 17.78
N GLN A 37 -13.79 6.28 18.04
CA GLN A 37 -12.88 5.21 17.60
C GLN A 37 -12.78 5.13 16.08
N ALA A 38 -13.89 5.32 15.38
CA ALA A 38 -13.93 5.30 13.92
C ALA A 38 -13.08 6.43 13.30
N THR A 39 -13.05 7.63 13.89
CA THR A 39 -12.20 8.72 13.39
C THR A 39 -10.70 8.48 13.62
N LEU A 40 -10.33 7.58 14.54
CA LEU A 40 -8.94 7.19 14.79
C LEU A 40 -8.44 6.08 13.84
N ILE A 41 -9.32 5.44 13.07
CA ILE A 41 -8.94 4.38 12.14
C ILE A 41 -8.09 4.98 11.01
N ARG A 42 -6.81 4.61 10.97
CA ARG A 42 -5.91 4.97 9.88
C ARG A 42 -6.08 3.99 8.72
N PRO A 43 -6.39 4.46 7.49
CA PRO A 43 -6.35 3.61 6.31
C PRO A 43 -4.93 3.04 6.15
N SER A 44 -4.78 1.72 6.22
CA SER A 44 -3.50 1.08 5.92
C SER A 44 -3.53 0.53 4.50
N THR A 45 -2.83 1.17 3.57
CA THR A 45 -2.64 0.75 2.16
C THR A 45 -1.45 -0.22 2.01
N SER A 46 -1.20 -1.04 3.03
CA SER A 46 -0.09 -1.99 2.99
C SER A 46 -0.49 -3.17 2.13
N PHE A 47 0.09 -3.29 0.92
CA PHE A 47 -0.11 -4.43 0.03
C PHE A 47 0.07 -5.77 0.77
N GLU A 48 1.05 -5.85 1.68
CA GLU A 48 1.30 -7.03 2.51
C GLU A 48 0.08 -7.54 3.29
N LYS A 49 -0.81 -6.65 3.74
CA LYS A 49 -2.02 -7.03 4.50
C LYS A 49 -3.12 -7.61 3.62
N MET A 50 -3.00 -7.46 2.30
CA MET A 50 -3.90 -8.05 1.31
C MET A 50 -3.42 -9.41 0.81
N ILE A 51 -2.17 -9.80 1.13
CA ILE A 51 -1.58 -11.05 0.67
C ILE A 51 -2.00 -12.20 1.61
N PRO A 52 -2.39 -13.37 1.08
CA PRO A 52 -2.67 -14.55 1.89
C PRO A 52 -1.37 -15.10 2.50
N LEU A 53 -1.06 -14.67 3.74
CA LEU A 53 0.17 -15.02 4.43
C LEU A 53 0.35 -16.52 4.72
N LYS A 54 -0.72 -17.32 4.67
CA LYS A 54 -0.69 -18.77 4.93
C LYS A 54 -0.26 -19.62 3.73
N HIS A 55 0.02 -19.01 2.58
CA HIS A 55 0.44 -19.75 1.41
C HIS A 55 1.93 -20.10 1.51
N PRO A 56 2.37 -21.36 1.27
CA PRO A 56 3.76 -21.79 1.49
C PRO A 56 4.80 -20.95 0.74
N PHE A 57 4.51 -20.52 -0.50
CA PHE A 57 5.40 -19.61 -1.24
C PHE A 57 5.50 -18.22 -0.61
N ILE A 58 4.41 -17.70 -0.05
CA ILE A 58 4.40 -16.39 0.61
C ILE A 58 5.18 -16.46 1.92
N GLU A 59 5.02 -17.55 2.69
CA GLU A 59 5.83 -17.78 3.89
C GLU A 59 7.33 -17.78 3.57
N LYS A 60 7.73 -18.50 2.52
CA LYS A 60 9.13 -18.52 2.06
C LYS A 60 9.62 -17.17 1.52
N MET A 61 8.77 -16.44 0.79
CA MET A 61 9.07 -15.08 0.35
C MET A 61 9.26 -14.14 1.54
N MET A 62 8.47 -14.26 2.60
CA MET A 62 8.59 -13.45 3.80
C MET A 62 9.85 -13.81 4.60
N GLU A 63 10.21 -15.09 4.68
CA GLU A 63 11.46 -15.59 5.27
C GLU A 63 12.70 -15.00 4.57
N HIS A 64 12.67 -14.93 3.23
CA HIS A 64 13.79 -14.44 2.40
C HIS A 64 13.58 -13.00 1.89
N ARG A 65 12.71 -12.23 2.53
CA ARG A 65 12.31 -10.90 2.05
C ARG A 65 13.50 -9.95 1.86
N ASN A 66 14.49 -10.05 2.74
CA ASN A 66 15.69 -9.20 2.70
C ASN A 66 16.55 -9.50 1.47
N ASP A 67 16.55 -10.74 0.97
CA ASP A 67 17.24 -11.13 -0.26
C ASP A 67 16.51 -10.58 -1.50
N LEU A 68 15.23 -10.23 -1.34
CA LEU A 68 14.34 -9.71 -2.37
C LEU A 68 14.11 -8.18 -2.25
N ALA A 69 14.85 -7.49 -1.38
CA ALA A 69 14.59 -6.10 -0.98
C ALA A 69 14.45 -5.11 -2.15
N ASN A 70 15.11 -5.39 -3.29
CA ASN A 70 15.11 -4.54 -4.48
C ASN A 70 13.94 -4.76 -5.45
N LEU A 71 13.00 -5.69 -5.16
CA LEU A 71 11.96 -6.09 -6.12
C LEU A 71 10.58 -5.43 -5.87
N GLY A 72 10.33 -4.92 -4.66
CA GLY A 72 8.98 -4.51 -4.26
C GLY A 72 8.61 -3.07 -4.61
N ASN A 73 9.55 -2.13 -4.50
CA ASN A 73 9.30 -0.70 -4.62
C ASN A 73 10.34 -0.04 -5.54
N THR A 74 10.03 0.07 -6.83
CA THR A 74 10.86 0.76 -7.81
C THR A 74 10.13 1.97 -8.38
N VAL A 75 10.78 3.13 -8.37
CA VAL A 75 10.33 4.31 -9.12
C VAL A 75 11.08 4.34 -10.45
N ARG A 76 10.37 4.55 -11.56
CA ARG A 76 10.96 4.69 -12.90
C ARG A 76 10.67 6.09 -13.42
N ILE A 77 11.72 6.78 -13.87
CA ILE A 77 11.64 8.11 -14.48
C ILE A 77 11.91 7.91 -15.97
N SER A 78 10.95 8.27 -16.82
CA SER A 78 11.10 8.23 -18.27
C SER A 78 11.33 9.64 -18.81
N VAL A 79 12.34 9.80 -19.65
CA VAL A 79 12.74 11.10 -20.22
C VAL A 79 12.73 10.99 -21.74
N GLU A 80 11.89 11.79 -22.38
CA GLU A 80 11.71 11.82 -23.83
C GLU A 80 12.49 12.99 -24.46
N ALA A 81 13.19 12.74 -25.56
CA ALA A 81 13.79 13.77 -26.40
C ALA A 81 12.73 14.33 -27.36
N LYS A 82 12.37 15.61 -27.21
CA LYS A 82 11.35 16.26 -28.05
C LYS A 82 11.87 16.62 -29.44
N ASP A 83 13.13 17.03 -29.51
CA ASP A 83 13.82 17.45 -30.73
C ASP A 83 15.13 16.68 -30.86
N GLY A 84 15.32 15.96 -31.97
CA GLY A 84 16.53 15.18 -32.24
C GLY A 84 16.52 13.78 -31.62
N ASP A 85 17.69 13.30 -31.18
CA ASP A 85 17.88 11.96 -30.62
C ASP A 85 18.37 11.99 -29.16
N ILE A 86 18.37 10.80 -28.55
CA ILE A 86 18.81 10.60 -27.16
C ILE A 86 20.33 10.68 -26.98
N PHE A 87 21.12 10.75 -28.06
CA PHE A 87 22.58 10.79 -27.98
C PHE A 87 23.13 12.22 -28.02
N THR A 88 22.25 13.23 -28.12
CA THR A 88 22.61 14.64 -28.03
C THR A 88 23.22 14.99 -26.68
N LYS A 89 24.12 15.99 -26.69
CA LYS A 89 24.78 16.49 -25.48
C LYS A 89 23.77 17.02 -24.47
N GLU A 90 22.77 17.73 -24.97
CA GLU A 90 21.73 18.39 -24.19
C GLU A 90 20.85 17.36 -23.46
N TYR A 91 20.48 16.27 -24.14
CA TYR A 91 19.74 15.18 -23.54
C TYR A 91 20.55 14.45 -22.46
N MET A 92 21.82 14.13 -22.76
CA MET A 92 22.71 13.45 -21.82
C MET A 92 23.00 14.30 -20.57
N GLU A 93 23.16 15.62 -20.74
CA GLU A 93 23.31 16.55 -19.63
C GLU A 93 22.03 16.63 -18.77
N THR A 94 20.85 16.57 -19.40
CA THR A 94 19.57 16.50 -18.68
C THR A 94 19.47 15.20 -17.86
N LEU A 95 19.83 14.06 -18.44
CA LEU A 95 19.87 12.78 -17.71
C LEU A 95 20.86 12.78 -16.55
N ARG A 96 22.02 13.43 -16.71
CA ARG A 96 22.99 13.61 -15.63
C ARG A 96 22.37 14.39 -14.48
N GLN A 97 21.74 15.53 -14.75
CA GLN A 97 21.10 16.35 -13.73
C GLN A 97 20.01 15.59 -12.97
N ILE A 98 19.15 14.86 -13.70
CA ILE A 98 18.12 13.99 -13.08
C ILE A 98 18.77 12.90 -12.21
N HIS A 99 19.81 12.24 -12.71
CA HIS A 99 20.52 11.22 -11.96
C HIS A 99 21.11 11.78 -10.65
N ASP A 100 21.80 12.91 -10.74
CA ASP A 100 22.44 13.56 -9.60
C ASP A 100 21.39 14.00 -8.56
N GLU A 101 20.29 14.63 -8.99
CA GLU A 101 19.20 15.02 -8.09
C GLU A 101 18.59 13.82 -7.36
N VAL A 102 18.26 12.75 -8.10
CA VAL A 102 17.66 11.53 -7.54
C VAL A 102 18.61 10.85 -6.54
N PHE A 103 19.91 10.85 -6.81
CA PHE A 103 20.93 10.28 -5.92
C PHE A 103 20.95 10.94 -4.53
N TYR A 104 20.60 12.23 -4.45
CA TYR A 104 20.57 12.99 -3.20
C TYR A 104 19.20 13.01 -2.51
N ILE A 105 18.14 12.47 -3.11
CA ILE A 105 16.82 12.37 -2.45
C ILE A 105 16.91 11.43 -1.24
N SER A 106 16.45 11.90 -0.08
CA SER A 106 16.38 11.10 1.14
C SER A 106 15.44 9.91 0.97
N GLY A 107 15.93 8.70 1.25
CA GLY A 107 15.17 7.45 1.15
C GLY A 107 15.38 6.67 -0.16
N VAL A 108 16.16 7.21 -1.12
CA VAL A 108 16.58 6.47 -2.31
C VAL A 108 17.77 5.55 -1.97
N ASP A 109 17.70 4.29 -2.40
CA ASP A 109 18.87 3.40 -2.40
C ASP A 109 19.83 3.79 -3.53
N ARG A 110 20.91 4.45 -3.15
CA ARG A 110 21.99 4.90 -4.05
C ARG A 110 22.68 3.74 -4.76
N SER A 111 22.76 2.57 -4.15
CA SER A 111 23.41 1.39 -4.74
C SER A 111 22.53 0.74 -5.83
N GLY A 112 21.21 0.93 -5.74
CA GLY A 112 20.23 0.45 -6.71
C GLY A 112 19.88 1.45 -7.82
N LEU A 113 20.40 2.69 -7.78
CA LEU A 113 20.11 3.71 -8.79
C LEU A 113 20.74 3.34 -10.14
N LYS A 114 19.89 3.22 -11.16
CA LYS A 114 20.28 2.92 -12.55
C LYS A 114 19.85 4.06 -13.45
N SER A 115 20.75 4.59 -14.26
CA SER A 115 20.49 5.63 -15.26
C SER A 115 21.26 5.35 -16.54
N LEU A 116 20.69 5.69 -17.70
CA LEU A 116 21.39 5.63 -19.00
C LEU A 116 22.67 6.48 -19.02
N TRP A 117 22.76 7.50 -18.16
CA TRP A 117 23.96 8.32 -17.99
C TRP A 117 25.07 7.61 -17.18
N SER A 118 24.69 6.71 -16.26
CA SER A 118 25.64 6.05 -15.35
C SER A 118 26.24 4.79 -15.98
N PRO A 119 27.53 4.48 -15.74
CA PRO A 119 28.18 3.29 -16.28
C PRO A 119 27.67 1.96 -15.66
N SER A 120 26.78 2.04 -14.66
CA SER A 120 26.20 0.88 -13.99
C SER A 120 25.04 0.25 -14.77
N VAL A 121 24.53 0.92 -15.82
CA VAL A 121 23.53 0.34 -16.70
C VAL A 121 24.19 -0.64 -17.67
N ARG A 122 23.73 -1.89 -17.59
CA ARG A 122 24.00 -2.93 -18.57
C ARG A 122 22.75 -3.21 -19.38
N TRP A 123 22.92 -3.54 -20.64
CA TRP A 123 21.81 -4.05 -21.44
C TRP A 123 21.78 -5.57 -21.38
N THR A 124 20.59 -6.13 -21.44
CA THR A 124 20.40 -7.58 -21.53
C THR A 124 19.26 -7.80 -22.50
N GLU A 125 19.53 -8.57 -23.53
CA GLU A 125 18.60 -8.92 -24.60
C GLU A 125 18.29 -10.41 -24.54
N VAL A 126 17.03 -10.76 -24.85
CA VAL A 126 16.62 -12.15 -25.02
C VAL A 126 16.69 -12.47 -26.50
N THR A 127 17.57 -13.41 -26.84
CA THR A 127 17.80 -13.91 -28.19
C THR A 127 17.32 -15.36 -28.30
N GLU A 128 17.25 -15.89 -29.52
CA GLU A 128 16.90 -17.31 -29.74
C GLU A 128 17.90 -18.27 -29.09
N GLU A 129 19.15 -17.85 -28.90
CA GLU A 129 20.23 -18.64 -28.30
C GLU A 129 20.30 -18.51 -26.76
N GLY A 130 19.49 -17.62 -26.16
CA GLY A 130 19.49 -17.34 -24.72
C GLY A 130 19.61 -15.85 -24.41
N PHE A 131 20.33 -15.52 -23.33
CA PHE A 131 20.54 -14.12 -22.92
C PHE A 131 21.88 -13.59 -23.43
N ALA A 132 21.85 -12.46 -24.14
CA ALA A 132 23.04 -11.68 -24.50
C ALA A 132 23.06 -10.38 -23.68
N GLY A 133 24.24 -9.88 -23.29
CA GLY A 133 24.33 -8.65 -22.52
C GLY A 133 25.74 -8.09 -22.32
N GLY A 134 25.80 -6.81 -21.95
CA GLY A 134 27.02 -6.03 -21.72
C GLY A 134 26.78 -4.88 -20.76
#